data_AF-D7KRX1-F1
#
_entry.id   AF-D7KRX1-F1
#
_cell.length_a   1.000
_cell.length_b   1.000
_cell.length_c   1.000
_cell.angle_alpha   90.00
_cell.angle_beta   90.00
_cell.angle_gamma   90.00
#
_symmetry.space_group_name_H-M   'P 1'
#
loop_
_entity.id
_entity.type
_entity.pdbx_description
1 polymer ?
#
loop_
_entity_poly.entity_id
_entity_poly.type
_entity_poly.pdbx_seq_one_letter_code
_entity_poly.pdbx_strand_id
1 'polypeptide(L)'
;MEPYPLSKLNPDTSEWRIRAKVLAIWQEYYDHYSTVDVVLVDDKGGKIHGIIPMELMPQFSSRIVENRWIVITDFILRPVVDALKPVAHRFELERSGDGFYDFVDFGRILNGAHDTSICVDIIGKAINVSKITSFGCNVYEDQVEHIVFDLQDTSERVLRCVLSITDALPLYRLWMTDPSDVIICVLRFVRVEFREGMWICSGVRCSKLLLNPSIPGVKKMKSVFSIKHGPIAKKQKIED
;
A
#
# COMPACT_ATOMS: atom_id res chain seq x y z
N MET A 1 28.78 4.80 3.69
CA MET A 1 28.92 4.70 2.22
C MET A 1 28.86 6.09 1.61
N GLU A 2 29.74 6.37 0.65
CA GLU A 2 29.70 7.61 -0.11
C GLU A 2 28.50 7.63 -1.08
N PRO A 3 27.91 8.80 -1.38
CA PRO A 3 26.84 8.90 -2.36
C PRO A 3 27.32 8.61 -3.80
N TYR A 4 26.54 7.84 -4.54
CA TYR A 4 26.77 7.55 -5.96
C TYR A 4 26.25 8.68 -6.84
N PRO A 5 26.91 8.95 -7.99
CA PRO A 5 26.38 9.87 -9.00
C PRO A 5 25.17 9.24 -9.70
N LEU A 6 24.23 10.08 -10.15
CA LEU A 6 22.97 9.65 -10.77
C LEU A 6 23.20 8.82 -12.04
N SER A 7 24.27 9.12 -12.78
CA SER A 7 24.66 8.38 -13.99
C SER A 7 25.01 6.90 -13.77
N LYS A 8 25.25 6.47 -12.52
CA LYS A 8 25.56 5.07 -12.18
C LYS A 8 24.34 4.27 -11.76
N LEU A 9 23.22 4.95 -11.51
CA LEU A 9 21.98 4.31 -11.09
C LEU A 9 21.49 3.32 -12.14
N ASN A 10 21.17 2.13 -11.66
CA ASN A 10 20.60 1.05 -12.45
C ASN A 10 19.63 0.24 -11.59
N PRO A 11 18.62 -0.41 -12.22
CA PRO A 11 17.60 -1.16 -11.48
C PRO A 11 18.11 -2.47 -10.87
N ASP A 12 19.28 -2.96 -11.28
CA ASP A 12 19.83 -4.25 -10.83
C ASP A 12 20.47 -4.19 -9.43
N THR A 13 20.61 -2.98 -8.87
CA THR A 13 21.14 -2.73 -7.53
C THR A 13 20.04 -2.17 -6.63
N SER A 14 19.86 -2.77 -5.45
CA SER A 14 18.81 -2.40 -4.49
C SER A 14 19.24 -1.38 -3.44
N GLU A 15 20.53 -1.17 -3.23
CA GLU A 15 21.06 -0.30 -2.17
C GLU A 15 21.77 0.92 -2.75
N TRP A 16 20.98 1.92 -3.15
CA TRP A 16 21.52 3.20 -3.58
C TRP A 16 21.51 4.23 -2.47
N ARG A 17 22.59 5.02 -2.44
CA ARG A 17 22.69 6.25 -1.68
C ARG A 17 23.10 7.36 -2.62
N ILE A 18 22.32 8.42 -2.73
CA ILE A 18 22.62 9.57 -3.58
C ILE A 18 22.58 10.86 -2.76
N ARG A 19 23.31 11.87 -3.23
CA ARG A 19 23.24 13.24 -2.72
C ARG A 19 22.83 14.12 -3.87
N ALA A 20 21.69 14.80 -3.72
CA ALA A 20 21.13 15.62 -4.79
C ALA A 20 20.49 16.89 -4.24
N LYS A 21 20.44 17.94 -5.06
CA LYS A 21 19.71 19.17 -4.80
C LYS A 21 18.31 19.07 -5.40
N VAL A 22 17.30 19.45 -4.64
CA VAL A 22 15.92 19.61 -5.14
C VAL A 22 15.86 20.87 -6.00
N LEU A 23 15.57 20.72 -7.29
CA LEU A 23 15.48 21.84 -8.24
C LEU A 23 14.05 22.35 -8.42
N ALA A 24 13.09 21.44 -8.42
CA ALA A 24 11.67 21.75 -8.57
C ALA A 24 10.86 20.77 -7.72
N ILE A 25 9.74 21.23 -7.18
CA ILE A 25 8.75 20.41 -6.49
C ILE A 25 7.34 20.79 -6.96
N TRP A 26 6.50 19.80 -7.23
CA TRP A 26 5.09 20.03 -7.54
C TRP A 26 4.24 18.86 -7.05
N GLN A 27 2.93 19.04 -7.07
CA GLN A 27 1.98 17.99 -6.68
C GLN A 27 1.20 17.56 -7.93
N GLU A 28 1.15 16.25 -8.16
CA GLU A 28 0.34 15.63 -9.20
C GLU A 28 -0.88 14.95 -8.59
N TYR A 29 -2.00 15.04 -9.31
CA TYR A 29 -3.28 14.48 -8.89
C TYR A 29 -3.74 13.44 -9.92
N TYR A 30 -3.95 12.22 -9.46
CA TYR A 30 -4.53 11.12 -10.22
C TYR A 30 -5.89 10.76 -9.62
N ASP A 31 -6.69 10.00 -10.36
CA ASP A 31 -8.07 9.65 -9.97
C ASP A 31 -8.19 9.02 -8.57
N HIS A 32 -7.15 8.34 -8.10
CA HIS A 32 -7.18 7.56 -6.85
C HIS A 32 -6.02 7.85 -5.89
N TYR A 33 -5.06 8.68 -6.27
CA TYR A 33 -3.92 9.03 -5.43
C TYR A 33 -3.31 10.36 -5.88
N SER A 34 -2.46 10.93 -5.03
CA SER A 34 -1.64 12.09 -5.40
C SER A 34 -0.18 11.83 -5.05
N THR A 35 0.70 12.48 -5.77
CA THR A 35 2.14 12.42 -5.55
C THR A 35 2.71 13.81 -5.41
N VAL A 36 3.84 13.89 -4.72
CA VAL A 36 4.75 15.02 -4.79
C VAL A 36 5.93 14.61 -5.65
N ASP A 37 6.09 15.35 -6.72
CA ASP A 37 7.07 15.12 -7.75
C ASP A 37 8.21 16.11 -7.59
N VAL A 38 9.43 15.65 -7.86
CA VAL A 38 10.64 16.43 -7.70
C VAL A 38 11.58 16.26 -8.87
N VAL A 39 12.28 17.34 -9.25
CA VAL A 39 13.49 17.22 -10.06
C VAL A 39 14.70 17.33 -9.15
N LEU A 40 15.59 16.34 -9.24
CA LEU A 40 16.82 16.26 -8.45
C LEU A 40 18.03 16.42 -9.36
N VAL A 41 19.08 17.08 -8.87
CA VAL A 41 20.37 17.20 -9.57
C VAL A 41 21.54 16.80 -8.68
N ASP A 42 22.50 16.04 -9.19
CA ASP A 42 23.72 15.69 -8.45
C ASP A 42 24.84 16.71 -8.64
N ASP A 43 25.96 16.50 -7.93
CA ASP A 43 27.16 17.33 -8.03
C ASP A 43 27.83 17.29 -9.43
N LYS A 44 27.41 16.39 -10.32
CA LYS A 44 27.88 16.26 -11.71
C LYS A 44 26.92 16.87 -12.73
N GLY A 45 25.81 17.47 -12.29
CA GLY A 45 24.79 18.05 -13.15
C GLY A 45 23.84 17.03 -13.78
N GLY A 46 23.98 15.75 -13.43
CA GLY A 46 23.00 14.72 -13.80
C GLY A 46 21.66 15.06 -13.13
N LYS A 47 20.56 14.92 -13.86
CA LYS A 47 19.21 15.17 -13.33
C LYS A 47 18.39 13.90 -13.35
N ILE A 48 17.50 13.76 -12.38
CA ILE A 48 16.55 12.66 -12.30
C ILE A 48 15.22 13.17 -11.75
N HIS A 49 14.11 12.63 -12.27
CA HIS A 49 12.78 12.87 -11.74
C HIS A 49 12.53 11.91 -10.58
N GLY A 50 11.89 12.39 -9.52
CA GLY A 50 11.51 11.61 -8.37
C GLY A 50 10.03 11.75 -8.06
N ILE A 51 9.41 10.66 -7.63
CA ILE A 51 7.98 10.56 -7.31
C ILE A 51 7.86 10.10 -5.85
N ILE A 52 7.09 10.85 -5.07
CA ILE A 52 6.83 10.56 -3.66
C ILE A 52 5.31 10.49 -3.45
N PRO A 53 4.74 9.35 -3.03
CA PRO A 53 3.33 9.30 -2.65
C PRO A 53 3.00 10.37 -1.60
N MET A 54 1.92 11.14 -1.81
CA MET A 54 1.55 12.26 -0.94
C MET A 54 1.34 11.83 0.53
N GLU A 55 0.92 10.59 0.77
CA GLU A 55 0.79 9.98 2.09
C GLU A 55 2.11 9.89 2.89
N LEU A 56 3.26 9.90 2.21
CA LEU A 56 4.59 9.85 2.83
C LEU A 56 5.15 11.25 3.12
N MET A 57 4.63 12.29 2.47
CA MET A 57 5.15 13.66 2.60
C MET A 57 5.18 14.23 4.02
N PRO A 58 4.24 13.92 4.94
CA PRO A 58 4.35 14.39 6.33
C PRO A 58 5.67 14.03 7.02
N GLN A 59 6.34 12.95 6.60
CA GLN A 59 7.63 12.51 7.15
C GLN A 59 8.82 13.31 6.62
N PHE A 60 8.64 13.95 5.46
CA PHE A 60 9.72 14.56 4.68
C PHE A 60 9.51 16.04 4.39
N SER A 61 8.39 16.62 4.83
CA SER A 61 7.99 18.01 4.58
C SER A 61 9.07 19.03 4.94
N SER A 62 9.83 18.78 6.00
CA SER A 62 10.94 19.63 6.44
C SER A 62 12.25 19.38 5.70
N ARG A 63 12.34 18.33 4.88
CA ARG A 63 13.57 17.87 4.18
C ARG A 63 13.51 18.09 2.67
N ILE A 64 12.38 17.77 2.05
CA ILE A 64 12.16 17.93 0.60
C ILE A 64 11.67 19.36 0.35
N VAL A 65 12.64 20.26 0.22
CA VAL A 65 12.42 21.69 -0.01
C VAL A 65 13.27 22.10 -1.19
N GLU A 66 12.73 22.92 -2.08
CA GLU A 66 13.49 23.45 -3.22
C GLU A 66 14.80 24.11 -2.78
N ASN A 67 15.79 23.99 -3.65
CA ASN A 67 17.16 24.46 -3.46
C ASN A 67 17.94 23.82 -2.31
N ARG A 68 17.42 22.77 -1.66
CA ARG A 68 18.11 22.06 -0.60
C ARG A 68 18.84 20.83 -1.12
N TRP A 69 20.07 20.63 -0.63
CA TRP A 69 20.80 19.38 -0.78
C TRP A 69 20.32 18.35 0.24
N ILE A 70 19.98 17.17 -0.25
CA ILE A 70 19.49 16.04 0.54
C ILE A 70 20.27 14.77 0.20
N VAL A 71 20.33 13.87 1.17
CA VAL A 71 20.80 12.50 0.97
C VAL A 71 19.58 11.60 0.92
N ILE A 72 19.52 10.76 -0.12
CA ILE A 72 18.38 9.90 -0.41
C ILE A 72 18.89 8.46 -0.46
N THR A 73 18.29 7.57 0.33
CA THR A 73 18.52 6.12 0.42
C THR A 73 17.18 5.41 0.40
N ASP A 74 17.05 4.15 0.01
CA ASP A 74 15.78 3.38 0.09
C ASP A 74 14.73 3.76 -0.96
N PHE A 75 15.16 3.90 -2.22
CA PHE A 75 14.28 4.13 -3.38
C PHE A 75 14.41 2.97 -4.36
N ILE A 76 13.41 2.84 -5.23
CA ILE A 76 13.50 2.02 -6.43
C ILE A 76 13.66 2.90 -7.66
N LEU A 77 14.21 2.32 -8.73
CA LEU A 77 14.28 2.95 -10.04
C LEU A 77 13.22 2.33 -10.94
N ARG A 78 12.40 3.17 -11.57
CA ARG A 78 11.42 2.74 -12.59
C ARG A 78 11.80 3.28 -13.96
N PRO A 79 11.60 2.51 -15.05
CA PRO A 79 11.75 3.04 -16.40
C PRO A 79 10.72 4.13 -16.67
N VAL A 80 11.16 5.26 -17.24
CA VAL A 80 10.26 6.36 -17.60
C VAL A 80 9.46 6.00 -18.86
N VAL A 81 8.18 5.71 -18.69
CA VAL A 81 7.25 5.35 -19.79
C VAL A 81 6.35 6.51 -20.23
N ASP A 82 6.32 7.60 -19.48
CA ASP A 82 5.47 8.75 -19.79
C ASP A 82 5.90 9.52 -21.03
N ALA A 83 4.90 10.07 -21.74
CA ALA A 83 5.11 10.86 -22.95
C ALA A 83 5.77 12.21 -22.65
N LEU A 84 5.46 12.82 -21.50
CA LEU A 84 6.07 14.05 -21.01
C LEU A 84 7.12 13.69 -19.96
N LYS A 85 8.37 14.11 -20.19
CA LYS A 85 9.51 13.81 -19.30
C LYS A 85 10.08 15.11 -18.76
N PRO A 86 10.03 15.37 -17.44
CA PRO A 86 10.65 16.55 -16.86
C PRO A 86 12.17 16.61 -17.10
N VAL A 87 12.82 15.45 -17.24
CA VAL A 87 14.26 15.31 -17.50
C VAL A 87 14.54 14.13 -18.42
N ALA A 88 15.69 14.16 -19.11
CA ALA A 88 16.08 13.14 -20.10
C ALA A 88 16.59 11.81 -19.51
N HIS A 89 16.54 11.62 -18.19
CA HIS A 89 17.01 10.39 -17.55
C HIS A 89 16.11 9.20 -17.93
N ARG A 90 16.69 8.02 -18.16
CA ARG A 90 15.93 6.82 -18.57
C ARG A 90 15.10 6.21 -17.45
N PHE A 91 15.41 6.59 -16.22
CA PHE A 91 14.76 6.11 -14.99
C PHE A 91 14.30 7.27 -14.13
N GLU A 92 13.25 7.04 -13.35
CA GLU A 92 12.79 7.91 -12.28
C GLU A 92 12.98 7.23 -10.92
N LEU A 93 13.20 8.05 -9.89
CA LEU A 93 13.26 7.60 -8.51
C LEU A 93 11.86 7.51 -7.97
N GLU A 94 11.40 6.33 -7.62
CA GLU A 94 10.20 6.25 -6.82
C GLU A 94 10.57 5.99 -5.37
N ARG A 95 10.05 6.83 -4.48
CA ARG A 95 9.93 6.45 -3.08
C ARG A 95 8.95 5.32 -3.00
N SER A 96 9.50 4.12 -2.98
CA SER A 96 8.71 2.95 -2.83
C SER A 96 8.22 2.90 -1.39
N GLY A 97 6.91 3.00 -1.20
CA GLY A 97 6.30 2.55 0.05
C GLY A 97 6.55 1.05 0.29
N ASP A 98 6.98 0.33 -0.76
CA ASP A 98 7.09 -1.13 -0.79
C ASP A 98 8.22 -1.73 0.07
N GLY A 99 9.28 -0.98 0.40
CA GLY A 99 10.36 -1.44 1.27
C GLY A 99 10.03 -1.48 2.77
N PHE A 100 8.86 -0.97 3.18
CA PHE A 100 8.43 -0.92 4.58
C PHE A 100 7.30 -1.89 4.92
N TYR A 101 6.73 -2.59 3.93
CA TYR A 101 5.72 -3.60 4.24
C TYR A 101 6.39 -4.91 4.61
N ASP A 102 6.25 -5.30 5.87
CA ASP A 102 6.63 -6.64 6.32
C ASP A 102 5.45 -7.59 6.11
N PHE A 103 5.20 -7.93 4.83
CA PHE A 103 4.08 -8.80 4.46
C PHE A 103 4.33 -10.23 4.94
N VAL A 104 3.49 -10.70 5.86
CA VAL A 104 3.52 -12.08 6.31
C VAL A 104 2.65 -12.98 5.43
N ASP A 105 3.16 -14.17 5.11
CA ASP A 105 2.42 -15.20 4.38
C ASP A 105 1.29 -15.80 5.21
N PHE A 106 0.11 -16.00 4.61
CA PHE A 106 -1.05 -16.54 5.32
C PHE A 106 -0.80 -17.98 5.79
N GLY A 107 -0.06 -18.78 5.05
CA GLY A 107 0.30 -20.13 5.49
C GLY A 107 1.13 -20.13 6.76
N ARG A 108 2.07 -19.18 6.88
CA ARG A 108 2.88 -18.99 8.09
C ARG A 108 2.05 -18.54 9.31
N ILE A 109 1.01 -17.74 9.08
CA ILE A 109 0.04 -17.43 10.14
C ILE A 109 -0.74 -18.69 10.50
N LEU A 110 -1.39 -19.31 9.51
CA LEU A 110 -2.38 -20.37 9.72
C LEU A 110 -1.76 -21.64 10.31
N ASN A 111 -0.48 -21.92 10.05
CA ASN A 111 0.24 -23.04 10.65
C ASN A 111 0.89 -22.72 12.01
N GLY A 112 0.73 -21.49 12.52
CA GLY A 112 1.26 -21.06 13.81
C GLY A 112 2.76 -20.79 13.85
N ALA A 113 3.44 -20.66 12.70
CA ALA A 113 4.86 -20.32 12.63
C ALA A 113 5.16 -18.80 12.68
N HIS A 114 4.15 -17.98 13.00
CA HIS A 114 4.26 -16.54 13.19
C HIS A 114 4.37 -16.17 14.68
N ASP A 115 5.25 -15.24 15.01
CA ASP A 115 5.39 -14.69 16.36
C ASP A 115 4.30 -13.66 16.64
N THR A 116 3.31 -14.06 17.45
CA THR A 116 2.14 -13.24 17.78
C THR A 116 2.45 -12.02 18.65
N SER A 117 3.70 -11.85 19.11
CA SER A 117 4.13 -10.66 19.87
C SER A 117 4.45 -9.45 18.98
N ILE A 118 4.50 -9.64 17.66
CA ILE A 118 4.92 -8.63 16.68
C ILE A 118 3.73 -8.27 15.77
N CYS A 119 3.55 -6.98 15.51
CA CYS A 119 2.58 -6.51 14.51
C CYS A 119 3.15 -6.69 13.09
N VAL A 120 2.31 -7.08 12.15
CA VAL A 120 2.69 -7.41 10.77
C VAL A 120 1.92 -6.59 9.76
N ASP A 121 2.39 -6.58 8.52
CA ASP A 121 1.63 -6.07 7.38
C ASP A 121 1.00 -7.26 6.64
N ILE A 122 -0.23 -7.08 6.14
CA ILE A 122 -1.04 -8.12 5.51
C ILE A 122 -1.61 -7.58 4.21
N ILE A 123 -1.59 -8.40 3.15
CA ILE A 123 -2.16 -8.08 1.84
C ILE A 123 -3.10 -9.20 1.39
N GLY A 124 -4.29 -8.85 0.92
CA GLY A 124 -5.26 -9.82 0.43
C GLY A 124 -6.46 -9.17 -0.24
N LYS A 125 -7.21 -9.95 -1.01
CA LYS A 125 -8.51 -9.54 -1.55
C LYS A 125 -9.56 -9.58 -0.45
N ALA A 126 -10.30 -8.50 -0.28
CA ALA A 126 -11.45 -8.48 0.62
C ALA A 126 -12.57 -9.39 0.11
N ILE A 127 -13.10 -10.23 0.99
CA ILE A 127 -14.30 -11.04 0.81
C ILE A 127 -15.12 -11.02 2.10
N ASN A 128 -16.40 -11.42 2.01
CA ASN A 128 -17.29 -11.61 3.18
C ASN A 128 -17.33 -10.41 4.15
N VAL A 129 -17.40 -9.17 3.65
CA VAL A 129 -17.50 -7.99 4.51
C VAL A 129 -18.88 -7.97 5.21
N SER A 130 -18.88 -7.97 6.54
CA SER A 130 -20.07 -7.99 7.36
C SER A 130 -20.79 -6.63 7.37
N LYS A 131 -22.03 -6.64 7.85
CA LYS A 131 -22.65 -5.42 8.40
C LYS A 131 -21.88 -4.95 9.63
N ILE A 132 -22.12 -3.71 10.06
CA ILE A 132 -21.60 -3.18 11.32
C ILE A 132 -22.10 -4.07 12.47
N THR A 133 -21.19 -4.47 13.35
CA THR A 133 -21.44 -5.31 14.53
C THR A 133 -21.01 -4.57 15.78
N SER A 134 -21.74 -4.69 16.89
CA SER A 134 -21.40 -4.07 18.17
C SER A 134 -20.99 -5.16 19.16
N PHE A 135 -19.80 -5.07 19.74
CA PHE A 135 -19.39 -5.97 20.82
C PHE A 135 -19.44 -5.19 22.15
N GLY A 136 -20.08 -5.78 23.17
CA GLY A 136 -20.05 -5.22 24.51
C GLY A 136 -18.68 -5.42 25.15
N CYS A 137 -17.98 -4.34 25.50
CA CYS A 137 -16.79 -4.41 26.34
C CYS A 137 -17.18 -4.15 27.80
N ASN A 138 -16.99 -5.15 28.69
CA ASN A 138 -17.29 -5.01 30.12
C ASN A 138 -16.33 -4.08 30.90
N VAL A 139 -15.48 -3.30 30.21
CA VAL A 139 -14.40 -2.50 30.82
C VAL A 139 -14.56 -1.00 30.56
N TYR A 140 -15.26 -0.60 29.49
CA TYR A 140 -15.58 0.78 29.16
C TYR A 140 -17.02 0.81 28.65
N GLU A 141 -17.82 1.77 29.11
CA GLU A 141 -19.25 1.94 28.77
C GLU A 141 -19.53 2.15 27.26
N ASP A 142 -18.50 2.28 26.44
CA ASP A 142 -18.62 2.44 24.99
C ASP A 142 -18.68 1.08 24.29
N GLN A 143 -19.82 0.76 23.68
CA GLN A 143 -19.91 -0.31 22.70
C GLN A 143 -19.03 0.07 21.50
N VAL A 144 -17.93 -0.64 21.29
CA VAL A 144 -17.10 -0.42 20.11
C VAL A 144 -17.73 -1.18 18.95
N GLU A 145 -18.11 -0.44 17.92
CA GLU A 145 -18.60 -1.02 16.67
C GLU A 145 -17.43 -1.48 15.81
N HIS A 146 -17.58 -2.66 15.23
CA HIS A 146 -16.59 -3.34 14.43
C HIS A 146 -17.17 -3.85 13.11
N ILE A 147 -16.30 -3.96 12.12
CA ILE A 147 -16.59 -4.66 10.86
C ILE A 147 -15.70 -5.90 10.82
N VAL A 148 -16.34 -7.03 10.57
CA VAL A 148 -15.68 -8.31 10.33
C VAL A 148 -15.63 -8.54 8.83
N PHE A 149 -14.47 -8.91 8.33
CA PHE A 149 -14.30 -9.27 6.93
C PHE A 149 -13.21 -10.32 6.82
N ASP A 150 -13.11 -10.95 5.66
CA ASP A 150 -12.08 -11.94 5.40
C ASP A 150 -11.15 -11.41 4.31
N LEU A 151 -9.86 -11.65 4.45
CA LEU A 151 -8.88 -11.45 3.38
C LEU A 151 -8.52 -12.80 2.78
N GLN A 152 -8.50 -12.86 1.45
CA GLN A 152 -8.06 -14.03 0.69
C GLN A 152 -6.75 -13.75 -0.04
N ASP A 153 -5.79 -14.66 0.07
CA ASP A 153 -4.55 -14.60 -0.70
C ASP A 153 -4.65 -15.31 -2.06
N THR A 154 -3.58 -15.26 -2.86
CA THR A 154 -3.56 -15.87 -4.20
C THR A 154 -3.54 -17.41 -4.17
N SER A 155 -3.21 -18.00 -3.02
CA SER A 155 -3.26 -19.44 -2.74
C SER A 155 -4.61 -19.87 -2.14
N GLU A 156 -5.61 -18.99 -2.18
CA GLU A 156 -6.98 -19.23 -1.71
C GLU A 156 -7.11 -19.45 -0.20
N ARG A 157 -6.04 -19.17 0.55
CA ARG A 157 -6.08 -19.16 2.02
C ARG A 157 -6.81 -17.91 2.49
N VAL A 158 -7.55 -18.06 3.58
CA VAL A 158 -8.40 -17.01 4.13
C VAL A 158 -7.96 -16.67 5.55
N LEU A 159 -7.88 -15.39 5.84
CA LEU A 159 -7.61 -14.87 7.18
C LEU A 159 -8.74 -13.92 7.59
N ARG A 160 -9.34 -14.17 8.75
CA ARG A 160 -10.39 -13.31 9.29
C ARG A 160 -9.80 -12.03 9.85
N CYS A 161 -10.40 -10.90 9.52
CA CYS A 161 -10.02 -9.57 9.96
C CYS A 161 -11.15 -8.91 10.76
N VAL A 162 -10.78 -8.26 11.86
CA VAL A 162 -11.70 -7.49 12.71
C VAL A 162 -11.12 -6.11 12.94
N LEU A 163 -11.81 -5.07 12.46
CA LEU A 163 -11.39 -3.68 12.63
C LEU A 163 -12.52 -2.87 13.26
N SER A 164 -12.18 -1.74 13.88
CA SER A 164 -13.17 -0.76 14.31
C SER A 164 -13.94 -0.23 13.09
N ILE A 165 -15.18 0.24 13.31
CA ILE A 165 -15.95 0.88 12.25
C ILE A 165 -15.18 2.06 11.64
N THR A 166 -14.48 2.85 12.46
CA THR A 166 -13.70 4.01 12.01
C THR A 166 -12.61 3.61 11.02
N ASP A 167 -11.90 2.51 11.29
CA ASP A 167 -10.79 2.07 10.44
C ASP A 167 -11.26 1.33 9.18
N ALA A 168 -12.36 0.57 9.27
CA ALA A 168 -12.90 -0.21 8.16
C ALA A 168 -13.97 0.52 7.32
N LEU A 169 -14.36 1.74 7.69
CA LEU A 169 -15.38 2.52 6.97
C LEU A 169 -15.10 2.68 5.47
N PRO A 170 -13.85 2.93 5.01
CA PRO A 170 -13.56 3.01 3.58
C PRO A 170 -13.90 1.71 2.84
N LEU A 171 -13.54 0.55 3.43
CA LEU A 171 -13.82 -0.76 2.84
C LEU A 171 -15.31 -1.02 2.80
N TYR A 172 -16.01 -0.76 3.90
CA TYR A 172 -17.45 -0.96 4.00
C TYR A 172 -18.22 -0.13 2.96
N ARG A 173 -17.89 1.16 2.82
CA ARG A 173 -18.51 2.03 1.81
C ARG A 173 -18.27 1.52 0.39
N LEU A 174 -17.02 1.15 0.08
CA LEU A 174 -16.67 0.64 -1.24
C LEU A 174 -17.42 -0.66 -1.55
N TRP A 175 -17.43 -1.60 -0.59
CA TRP A 175 -18.11 -2.88 -0.70
C TRP A 175 -19.62 -2.73 -0.93
N MET A 176 -20.26 -1.76 -0.28
CA MET A 176 -21.70 -1.51 -0.41
C MET A 176 -22.10 -0.80 -1.71
N THR A 177 -21.17 -0.12 -2.39
CA THR A 177 -21.51 0.72 -3.55
C THR A 177 -21.43 -0.04 -4.87
N ASP A 178 -20.41 -0.88 -5.07
CA ASP A 178 -20.29 -1.78 -6.24
C ASP A 178 -19.21 -2.85 -5.98
N PRO A 179 -19.58 -4.10 -5.65
CA PRO A 179 -18.61 -5.17 -5.37
C PRO A 179 -18.08 -5.86 -6.63
N SER A 180 -18.34 -5.33 -7.84
CA SER A 180 -17.89 -5.98 -9.08
C SER A 180 -16.38 -5.88 -9.33
N ASP A 181 -15.71 -4.87 -8.75
CA ASP A 181 -14.26 -4.74 -8.82
C ASP A 181 -13.56 -5.51 -7.68
N VAL A 182 -12.39 -6.06 -7.98
CA VAL A 182 -11.53 -6.72 -7.01
C VAL A 182 -10.95 -5.67 -6.06
N ILE A 183 -11.35 -5.72 -4.80
CA ILE A 183 -10.82 -4.86 -3.74
C ILE A 183 -9.65 -5.56 -3.05
N ILE A 184 -8.43 -5.10 -3.31
CA ILE A 184 -7.24 -5.53 -2.58
C ILE A 184 -7.05 -4.61 -1.39
N CYS A 185 -6.94 -5.20 -0.20
CA CYS A 185 -6.63 -4.50 1.04
C CYS A 185 -5.17 -4.73 1.42
N VAL A 186 -4.53 -3.66 1.88
CA VAL A 186 -3.28 -3.71 2.63
C VAL A 186 -3.57 -3.23 4.05
N LEU A 187 -3.40 -4.13 5.01
CA LEU A 187 -3.51 -3.86 6.44
C LEU A 187 -2.11 -3.71 7.01
N ARG A 188 -1.82 -2.58 7.63
CA ARG A 188 -0.53 -2.32 8.26
C ARG A 188 -0.58 -2.46 9.77
N PHE A 189 0.53 -2.91 10.36
CA PHE A 189 0.75 -3.04 11.78
C PHE A 189 -0.42 -3.72 12.50
N VAL A 190 -0.92 -4.82 11.94
CA VAL A 190 -2.02 -5.57 12.55
C VAL A 190 -1.48 -6.64 13.48
N ARG A 191 -2.27 -6.93 14.52
CA ARG A 191 -1.98 -8.04 15.43
C ARG A 191 -2.63 -9.29 14.88
N VAL A 192 -1.89 -10.39 14.86
CA VAL A 192 -2.41 -11.71 14.50
C VAL A 192 -2.40 -12.60 15.72
N GLU A 193 -3.52 -13.24 16.00
CA GLU A 193 -3.69 -14.06 17.20
C GLU A 193 -4.62 -15.24 16.94
N PHE A 194 -4.38 -16.33 17.65
CA PHE A 194 -5.27 -17.49 17.65
C PHE A 194 -6.29 -17.34 18.77
N ARG A 195 -7.57 -17.22 18.43
CA ARG A 195 -8.68 -17.10 19.38
C ARG A 195 -9.82 -18.02 18.96
N GLU A 196 -10.39 -18.73 19.93
CA GLU A 196 -11.57 -19.58 19.73
C GLU A 196 -11.45 -20.57 18.56
N GLY A 197 -10.26 -21.15 18.37
CA GLY A 197 -10.00 -22.13 17.32
C GLY A 197 -9.69 -21.55 15.94
N MET A 198 -9.49 -20.23 15.82
CA MET A 198 -9.25 -19.56 14.54
C MET A 198 -8.17 -18.48 14.65
N TRP A 199 -7.41 -18.31 13.57
CA TRP A 199 -6.50 -17.17 13.43
C TRP A 199 -7.27 -15.92 13.00
N ILE A 200 -7.09 -14.85 13.76
CA ILE A 200 -7.74 -13.56 13.54
C ILE A 200 -6.67 -12.47 13.47
N CYS A 201 -6.82 -11.59 12.50
CA CYS A 201 -6.09 -10.34 12.35
C CYS A 201 -6.95 -9.21 12.92
N SER A 202 -6.43 -8.45 13.89
CA SER A 202 -7.11 -7.32 14.51
C SER A 202 -6.30 -6.03 14.42
N GLY A 203 -7.01 -4.91 14.33
CA GLY A 203 -6.42 -3.58 14.33
C GLY A 203 -5.93 -3.18 15.73
N VAL A 204 -4.79 -2.49 15.78
CA VAL A 204 -4.28 -1.78 16.95
C VAL A 204 -4.19 -0.28 16.64
N ARG A 205 -3.82 0.56 17.61
CA ARG A 205 -3.88 2.03 17.49
C ARG A 205 -3.10 2.61 16.30
N CYS A 206 -2.06 1.93 15.83
CA CYS A 206 -1.24 2.36 14.69
C CYS A 206 -1.60 1.65 13.37
N SER A 207 -2.58 0.75 13.38
CA SER A 207 -2.96 0.01 12.18
C SER A 207 -3.56 0.93 11.13
N LYS A 208 -3.36 0.58 9.86
CA LYS A 208 -3.92 1.32 8.73
C LYS A 208 -4.47 0.37 7.68
N LEU A 209 -5.67 0.65 7.19
CA LEU A 209 -6.25 -0.02 6.04
C LEU A 209 -6.07 0.85 4.80
N LEU A 210 -5.43 0.29 3.78
CA LEU A 210 -5.26 0.89 2.46
C LEU A 210 -6.01 0.04 1.43
N LEU A 211 -6.82 0.69 0.60
CA LEU A 211 -7.59 0.03 -0.45
C LEU A 211 -6.94 0.28 -1.80
N ASN A 212 -6.64 -0.81 -2.52
CA ASN A 212 -6.01 -0.78 -3.84
C ASN A 212 -4.81 0.19 -3.95
N PRO A 213 -3.87 0.25 -2.97
CA PRO A 213 -2.76 1.18 -3.08
C PRO A 213 -1.90 0.86 -4.30
N SER A 214 -1.32 1.88 -4.92
CA SER A 214 -0.56 1.77 -6.17
C SER A 214 0.85 1.17 -5.94
N ILE A 215 0.92 -0.03 -5.39
CA ILE A 215 2.17 -0.76 -5.13
C ILE A 215 2.27 -2.02 -6.00
N PRO A 216 3.49 -2.48 -6.37
CA PRO A 216 3.67 -3.61 -7.27
C PRO A 216 2.95 -4.90 -6.81
N GLY A 217 3.00 -5.20 -5.51
CA GLY A 217 2.34 -6.38 -4.92
C GLY A 217 0.82 -6.37 -5.11
N VAL A 218 0.18 -5.21 -4.97
CA VAL A 218 -1.25 -5.03 -5.18
C VAL A 218 -1.63 -5.15 -6.65
N LYS A 219 -0.87 -4.51 -7.55
CA LYS A 219 -1.12 -4.61 -9.00
C LYS A 219 -1.03 -6.07 -9.47
N LYS A 220 -0.02 -6.81 -9.01
CA LYS A 220 0.16 -8.25 -9.29
C LYS A 220 -0.97 -9.09 -8.70
N MET A 221 -1.36 -8.84 -7.46
CA MET A 221 -2.43 -9.61 -6.80
C MET A 221 -3.78 -9.35 -7.48
N LYS A 222 -4.08 -8.10 -7.83
CA LYS A 222 -5.32 -7.71 -8.50
C LYS A 222 -5.44 -8.40 -9.86
N SER A 223 -4.39 -8.43 -10.67
CA SER A 223 -4.41 -9.12 -11.97
C SER A 223 -4.67 -10.63 -11.84
N VAL A 224 -4.06 -11.30 -10.85
CA VAL A 224 -4.31 -12.73 -10.58
C VAL A 224 -5.79 -12.99 -10.27
N PHE A 225 -6.40 -12.16 -9.43
CA PHE A 225 -7.81 -12.33 -9.07
C PHE A 225 -8.78 -11.94 -10.19
N SER A 226 -8.46 -10.94 -11.01
CA SER A 226 -9.26 -10.60 -12.20
C SER A 226 -9.26 -11.72 -13.24
N ILE A 227 -8.15 -12.45 -13.41
CA ILE A 227 -8.07 -13.60 -14.33
C ILE A 227 -8.92 -14.77 -13.82
N LYS A 228 -8.90 -15.06 -12.52
CA LYS A 228 -9.66 -16.17 -11.93
C LYS A 228 -11.19 -16.02 -12.03
N HIS A 229 -11.71 -14.80 -12.20
CA HIS A 229 -13.15 -14.54 -12.19
C HIS A 229 -13.82 -14.40 -13.57
N GLY A 230 -13.06 -14.23 -14.66
CA GLY A 230 -13.61 -14.11 -16.03
C GLY A 230 -14.63 -12.98 -16.22
N PRO A 231 -14.99 -12.59 -17.46
CA PRO A 231 -16.05 -11.62 -17.67
C PRO A 231 -17.41 -12.26 -17.31
N ILE A 232 -18.08 -11.71 -16.30
CA ILE A 232 -19.47 -12.06 -15.98
C ILE A 232 -20.33 -11.64 -17.18
N ALA A 233 -20.89 -12.63 -17.91
CA ALA A 233 -21.83 -12.37 -18.99
C ALA A 233 -23.00 -11.51 -18.46
N LYS A 234 -23.20 -10.34 -19.06
CA LYS A 234 -24.32 -9.44 -18.76
C LYS A 234 -25.63 -10.21 -18.96
N LYS A 235 -26.31 -10.58 -17.87
CA LYS A 235 -27.69 -11.07 -17.97
C LYS A 235 -28.54 -9.91 -18.49
N GLN A 236 -29.14 -10.13 -19.66
CA GLN A 236 -30.12 -9.23 -20.26
C GLN A 236 -31.21 -8.90 -19.24
N LYS A 237 -31.48 -7.60 -19.09
CA LYS A 237 -32.68 -7.09 -18.43
C LYS A 237 -33.88 -7.67 -19.17
N ILE A 238 -34.70 -8.43 -18.45
CA ILE A 238 -36.07 -8.70 -18.89
C ILE A 238 -36.85 -7.44 -18.52
N GLU A 239 -37.38 -6.78 -19.55
CA GLU A 239 -38.32 -5.67 -19.42
C GLU A 239 -39.68 -6.23 -19.03
N ASP A 240 -40.29 -5.66 -17.99
CA ASP A 240 -41.75 -5.64 -17.81
C ASP A 240 -42.23 -4.20 -18.08
#